data_AF-A0A2N5DSI9-F1
#
_entry.id   AF-A0A2N5DSI9-F1
#
_cell.length_a   1.000
_cell.length_b   1.000
_cell.length_c   1.000
_cell.angle_alpha   90.00
_cell.angle_beta   90.00
_cell.angle_gamma   90.00
#
_symmetry.space_group_name_H-M   'P 1'
#
loop_
_entity.id
_entity.type
_entity.pdbx_description
1 polymer ?
#
loop_
_entity_poly.entity_id
_entity_poly.type
_entity_poly.pdbx_seq_one_letter_code
_entity_poly.pdbx_strand_id
1 'polypeptide(L)'
;GIFALGLFVVLVTGGIDISFAAVASVVQYLIATLAMHYGLANPVLSIALAVAAGALLGMVNALLIYGLRIVSIIVTISMQALLFGMLMWLTNGRSLYDLPEWWTMPLQVLPFSVG
;
A
#
# COMPACT_ATOMS: atom_id res chain seq x y z
N GLY A 1 4.31 -8.14 11.58
CA GLY A 1 4.61 -9.42 10.92
C GLY A 1 4.99 -9.22 9.47
N ILE A 2 4.00 -9.11 8.58
CA ILE A 2 4.19 -9.07 7.11
C ILE A 2 5.11 -7.94 6.66
N PHE A 3 4.95 -6.72 7.17
CA PHE A 3 5.83 -5.59 6.86
C PHE A 3 7.32 -5.85 7.18
N ALA A 4 7.60 -6.54 8.30
CA ALA A 4 8.96 -6.86 8.69
C ALA A 4 9.61 -7.87 7.73
N LEU A 5 8.84 -8.84 7.22
CA LEU A 5 9.30 -9.79 6.21
C LEU A 5 9.61 -9.11 4.88
N GLY A 6 8.77 -8.14 4.46
CA GLY A 6 9.03 -7.34 3.27
C GLY A 6 10.30 -6.49 3.40
N LEU A 7 10.44 -5.77 4.52
CA LEU A 7 11.63 -4.96 4.80
C LEU A 7 12.90 -5.80 4.91
N PHE A 8 12.81 -7.01 5.46
CA PHE A 8 13.94 -7.94 5.56
C PHE A 8 14.60 -8.21 4.20
N VAL A 9 13.79 -8.45 3.16
CA VAL A 9 14.32 -8.69 1.79
C VAL A 9 15.14 -7.49 1.31
N VAL A 10 14.65 -6.27 1.55
CA VAL A 10 15.36 -5.03 1.17
C VAL A 10 16.70 -4.91 1.89
N LEU A 11 16.71 -5.16 3.21
CA LEU A 11 17.92 -5.08 4.03
C LEU A 11 18.97 -6.12 3.61
N VAL A 12 18.55 -7.34 3.28
CA VAL A 12 19.44 -8.41 2.80
C VAL A 12 20.12 -8.02 1.49
N THR A 13 19.45 -7.26 0.62
CA THR A 13 20.05 -6.73 -0.62
C THR A 13 21.00 -5.55 -0.40
N GLY A 14 21.24 -5.14 0.86
CA GLY A 14 22.09 -3.99 1.20
C GLY A 14 21.42 -2.64 0.99
N GLY A 15 20.12 -2.63 0.69
CA GLY A 15 19.32 -1.41 0.53
C GLY A 15 18.65 -0.99 1.83
N ILE A 16 18.19 0.26 1.86
CA ILE A 16 17.29 0.79 2.89
C ILE A 16 16.10 1.41 2.18
N ASP A 17 14.90 0.94 2.53
CA ASP A 17 13.62 1.47 2.04
C ASP A 17 12.78 1.98 3.22
N ILE A 18 12.70 3.30 3.35
CA ILE A 18 11.85 3.99 4.33
C ILE A 18 10.43 4.22 3.77
N SER A 19 10.27 4.17 2.45
CA SER A 19 9.04 4.53 1.75
C SER A 19 7.95 3.46 1.78
N PHE A 20 8.28 2.22 2.17
CA PHE A 20 7.36 1.07 2.10
C PHE A 20 6.01 1.33 2.81
N ALA A 21 6.02 2.05 3.94
CA ALA A 21 4.80 2.37 4.67
C ALA A 21 3.91 3.36 3.88
N ALA A 22 4.52 4.37 3.24
CA ALA A 22 3.81 5.32 2.40
C ALA A 22 3.25 4.65 1.14
N VAL A 23 4.03 3.75 0.52
CA VAL A 23 3.56 2.92 -0.59
C VAL A 23 2.34 2.11 -0.16
N ALA A 24 2.39 1.45 0.99
CA ALA A 24 1.27 0.69 1.52
C ALA A 24 0.03 1.56 1.77
N SER A 25 0.19 2.77 2.33
CA SER A 25 -0.94 3.70 2.53
C SER A 25 -1.57 4.17 1.22
N VAL A 26 -0.76 4.51 0.21
CA VAL A 26 -1.26 4.94 -1.10
C VAL A 26 -1.97 3.79 -1.81
N VAL A 27 -1.39 2.59 -1.81
CA VAL A 27 -2.00 1.41 -2.41
C VAL A 27 -3.30 1.04 -1.70
N GLN A 28 -3.30 1.04 -0.37
CA GLN A 28 -4.52 0.79 0.42
C GLN A 28 -5.63 1.77 0.03
N TYR A 29 -5.32 3.08 0.00
CA TYR A 29 -6.30 4.10 -0.35
C TYR A 29 -6.84 3.88 -1.76
N LEU A 30 -5.95 3.66 -2.74
CA LEU A 30 -6.32 3.43 -4.12
C LEU A 30 -7.27 2.24 -4.28
N ILE A 31 -6.95 1.10 -3.65
CA ILE A 31 -7.78 -0.11 -3.74
C ILE A 31 -9.13 0.09 -3.02
N ALA A 32 -9.13 0.76 -1.87
CA ALA A 32 -10.36 1.10 -1.17
C ALA A 32 -11.27 2.01 -2.01
N THR A 33 -10.71 3.06 -2.62
CA THR A 33 -11.44 3.95 -3.54
C THR A 33 -11.98 3.19 -4.75
N LEU A 34 -11.19 2.32 -5.37
CA LEU A 34 -11.64 1.49 -6.49
C LEU A 34 -12.77 0.56 -6.08
N ALA A 35 -12.71 -0.03 -4.89
CA ALA A 35 -13.76 -0.91 -4.39
C ALA A 35 -15.07 -0.18 -4.12
N MET A 36 -15.02 1.04 -3.58
CA MET A 36 -16.22 1.87 -3.37
C MET A 36 -16.85 2.34 -4.68
N HIS A 37 -16.04 2.81 -5.64
CA HIS A 37 -16.56 3.42 -6.88
C HIS A 37 -16.95 2.40 -7.94
N TYR A 38 -16.20 1.30 -8.07
CA TYR A 38 -16.41 0.29 -9.11
C TYR A 38 -17.03 -1.00 -8.57
N GLY A 39 -17.39 -1.06 -7.29
CA GLY A 39 -18.02 -2.24 -6.69
C GLY A 39 -17.14 -3.47 -6.78
N LEU A 40 -15.83 -3.32 -6.53
CA LEU A 40 -14.86 -4.41 -6.61
C LEU A 40 -15.20 -5.46 -5.53
N ALA A 41 -15.97 -6.48 -5.89
CA ALA A 41 -16.50 -7.47 -4.94
C ALA A 41 -15.63 -8.73 -4.80
N ASN A 42 -14.48 -8.78 -5.48
CA ASN A 42 -13.62 -9.96 -5.52
C ASN A 42 -12.33 -9.74 -4.72
N PRO A 43 -12.14 -10.44 -3.57
CA PRO A 43 -10.94 -10.31 -2.74
C PRO A 43 -9.63 -10.60 -3.49
N VAL A 44 -9.63 -11.59 -4.38
CA VAL A 44 -8.43 -12.01 -5.13
C VAL A 44 -7.99 -10.90 -6.08
N LEU A 45 -8.96 -10.26 -6.75
CA LEU A 45 -8.68 -9.17 -7.67
C LEU A 45 -8.16 -7.94 -6.92
N SER A 46 -8.73 -7.60 -5.76
CA SER A 46 -8.23 -6.51 -4.90
C SER A 46 -6.78 -6.74 -4.46
N ILE A 47 -6.44 -7.97 -4.06
CA ILE A 47 -5.06 -8.33 -3.69
C ILE A 47 -4.13 -8.24 -4.91
N ALA A 48 -4.54 -8.77 -6.06
CA ALA A 48 -3.73 -8.73 -7.28
C ALA A 48 -3.42 -7.28 -7.71
N LEU A 49 -4.42 -6.40 -7.67
CA LEU A 49 -4.23 -4.97 -7.96
C LEU A 49 -3.33 -4.30 -6.91
N ALA A 50 -3.49 -4.62 -5.63
CA ALA A 50 -2.64 -4.08 -4.57
C ALA A 50 -1.17 -4.46 -4.78
N VAL A 51 -0.91 -5.73 -5.08
CA VAL A 51 0.44 -6.23 -5.37
C VAL A 51 1.01 -5.57 -6.62
N ALA A 52 0.21 -5.45 -7.70
CA ALA A 52 0.65 -4.80 -8.93
C ALA A 52 1.00 -3.32 -8.70
N ALA A 53 0.15 -2.56 -8.00
CA ALA A 53 0.40 -1.16 -7.69
C ALA A 53 1.63 -0.96 -6.79
N GLY A 54 1.77 -1.80 -5.75
CA GLY A 54 2.95 -1.78 -4.88
C GLY A 54 4.24 -2.13 -5.62
N ALA A 55 4.21 -3.13 -6.50
CA ALA A 55 5.35 -3.52 -7.33
C ALA A 55 5.76 -2.42 -8.31
N LEU A 56 4.79 -1.72 -8.91
CA LEU A 56 5.06 -0.57 -9.79
C LEU A 56 5.75 0.56 -9.04
N LEU A 57 5.26 0.94 -7.85
CA LEU A 57 5.89 1.98 -7.03
C LEU A 57 7.29 1.55 -6.55
N GLY A 58 7.46 0.28 -6.17
CA GLY A 58 8.77 -0.27 -5.84
C GLY A 58 9.75 -0.26 -7.02
N MET A 59 9.26 -0.54 -8.24
CA MET A 59 10.04 -0.46 -9.46
C MET A 59 10.49 0.98 -9.75
N VAL A 60 9.62 1.97 -9.53
CA VAL A 60 9.99 3.39 -9.65
C VAL A 60 11.16 3.72 -8.71
N ASN A 61 11.10 3.29 -7.44
CA ASN A 61 12.22 3.46 -6.51
C ASN A 61 13.51 2.81 -7.04
N ALA A 62 13.45 1.57 -7.52
CA ALA A 62 14.60 0.87 -8.06
C ALA A 62 15.21 1.58 -9.28
N LEU A 63 14.36 2.05 -10.20
CA LEU A 63 14.77 2.80 -11.39
C LEU A 63 15.43 4.14 -11.02
N LEU A 64 14.90 4.86 -10.03
CA LEU A 64 15.48 6.12 -9.57
C LEU A 64 16.84 5.89 -8.91
N ILE A 65 16.98 4.87 -8.05
CA ILE A 65 18.25 4.53 -7.40
C ILE A 65 19.30 4.16 -8.44
N TYR A 66 18.95 3.27 -9.39
CA TYR A 66 19.85 2.79 -10.42
C TYR A 66 20.22 3.90 -11.42
N GLY A 67 19.25 4.67 -11.88
CA GLY A 67 19.42 5.70 -12.90
C GLY A 67 20.15 6.94 -12.39
N LEU A 68 19.80 7.43 -11.19
CA LEU A 68 20.41 8.64 -10.62
C LEU A 68 21.71 8.38 -9.88
N ARG A 69 22.06 7.10 -9.61
CA ARG A 69 23.30 6.69 -8.93
C ARG A 69 23.50 7.37 -7.57
N ILE A 70 22.41 7.55 -6.84
CA ILE A 70 22.38 8.14 -5.49
C ILE A 70 22.06 7.07 -4.43
N VAL A 71 22.40 7.36 -3.18
CA VAL A 71 22.16 6.45 -2.05
C VAL A 71 20.65 6.20 -1.86
N SER A 72 20.25 4.93 -1.64
CA SER A 72 18.83 4.52 -1.62
C SER A 72 17.99 5.25 -0.57
N ILE A 73 18.60 5.61 0.57
CA ILE A 73 17.93 6.33 1.66
C ILE A 73 17.37 7.67 1.15
N ILE A 74 18.13 8.40 0.34
CA ILE A 74 17.73 9.72 -0.17
C ILE A 74 16.48 9.56 -1.05
N VAL A 75 16.51 8.62 -1.99
CA VAL A 75 15.37 8.33 -2.88
C VAL A 75 14.15 7.91 -2.08
N THR A 76 14.31 7.01 -1.12
CA THR A 76 13.16 6.46 -0.38
C THR A 76 12.55 7.47 0.59
N ILE A 77 13.32 8.34 1.23
CA ILE A 77 12.78 9.46 2.03
C ILE A 77 12.04 10.45 1.13
N SER A 78 12.62 10.82 -0.01
CA SER A 78 11.96 11.71 -0.97
C SER A 78 10.67 11.09 -1.53
N MET A 79 10.68 9.80 -1.85
CA MET A 79 9.50 9.09 -2.34
C MET A 79 8.42 9.00 -1.27
N GLN A 80 8.79 8.75 -0.01
CA GLN A 80 7.86 8.77 1.12
C GLN A 80 7.14 10.12 1.21
N ALA A 81 7.89 11.22 1.22
CA ALA A 81 7.33 12.57 1.30
C ALA A 81 6.43 12.89 0.08
N LEU A 82 6.86 12.50 -1.12
CA LEU A 82 6.10 12.67 -2.35
C LEU A 82 4.77 11.90 -2.31
N LEU A 83 4.81 10.61 -1.94
CA LEU A 83 3.62 9.77 -1.85
C LEU A 83 2.64 10.28 -0.80
N PHE A 84 3.12 10.67 0.37
CA PHE A 84 2.26 11.28 1.40
C PHE A 84 1.67 12.61 0.95
N GLY A 85 2.46 13.49 0.35
CA GLY A 85 1.98 14.77 -0.17
C GLY A 85 0.94 14.59 -1.27
N MET A 86 1.21 13.68 -2.22
CA MET A 86 0.29 13.34 -3.30
C MET A 86 -1.00 12.71 -2.76
N LEU A 87 -0.90 11.82 -1.78
CA LEU A 87 -2.07 11.25 -1.10
C LEU A 87 -2.89 12.36 -0.44
N MET A 88 -2.28 13.23 0.37
CA MET A 88 -3.00 14.30 1.04
C MET A 88 -3.67 15.26 0.06
N TRP A 89 -2.98 15.61 -1.04
CA TRP A 89 -3.51 16.49 -2.08
C TRP A 89 -4.70 15.87 -2.82
N LEU A 90 -4.57 14.61 -3.27
CA LEU A 90 -5.66 13.91 -3.99
C LEU A 90 -6.88 13.67 -3.10
N THR A 91 -6.63 13.38 -1.83
CA THR A 91 -7.68 12.95 -0.88
C THR A 91 -8.28 14.11 -0.10
N ASN A 92 -7.70 15.31 -0.21
CA ASN A 92 -7.98 16.45 0.66
C ASN A 92 -7.89 16.09 2.15
N GLY A 93 -7.05 15.12 2.51
CA GLY A 93 -6.91 14.59 3.86
C GLY A 93 -8.12 13.80 4.38
N ARG A 94 -9.06 13.40 3.51
CA ARG A 94 -10.24 12.63 3.91
C ARG A 94 -9.91 11.15 4.05
N SER A 95 -10.27 10.59 5.21
CA SER A 95 -10.21 9.15 5.44
C SER A 95 -11.45 8.44 4.86
N LEU A 96 -11.26 7.22 4.36
CA LEU A 96 -12.35 6.37 3.88
C LEU A 96 -12.97 5.60 5.05
N TYR A 97 -14.29 5.69 5.18
CA TYR A 97 -15.05 4.95 6.19
C TYR A 97 -16.09 4.00 5.59
N ASP A 98 -16.62 4.31 4.41
CA ASP A 98 -17.66 3.51 3.73
C ASP A 98 -17.06 2.38 2.90
N LEU A 99 -16.43 1.40 3.56
CA LEU A 99 -15.88 0.23 2.89
C LEU A 99 -17.00 -0.76 2.51
N PRO A 100 -16.84 -1.52 1.41
CA PRO A 100 -17.76 -2.59 1.02
C PRO A 100 -18.10 -3.55 2.17
N GLU A 101 -19.38 -3.93 2.29
CA GLU A 101 -19.85 -4.79 3.38
C GLU A 101 -19.11 -6.12 3.46
N TRP A 102 -18.78 -6.73 2.32
CA TRP A 102 -18.04 -7.99 2.28
C TRP A 102 -16.62 -7.90 2.88
N TRP A 103 -16.04 -6.70 2.99
CA TRP A 103 -14.74 -6.48 3.67
C TRP A 103 -14.88 -6.28 5.17
N THR A 104 -16.00 -5.71 5.61
CA THR A 104 -16.24 -5.36 7.02
C THR A 104 -17.03 -6.44 7.75
N MET A 105 -17.76 -7.29 7.02
CA MET A 105 -18.56 -8.37 7.57
C MET A 105 -17.66 -9.43 8.20
N PRO A 106 -17.71 -9.64 9.52
CA PRO A 106 -16.95 -10.68 10.18
C PRO A 106 -17.42 -12.04 9.68
N LEU A 107 -16.50 -12.90 9.26
CA LEU A 107 -16.84 -14.29 8.94
C LEU A 107 -17.16 -15.00 10.27
N GLN A 108 -18.46 -15.13 10.59
CA GLN A 108 -18.91 -15.91 11.74
C GLN A 108 -18.71 -17.40 11.45
N VAL A 109 -17.52 -17.88 11.75
CA VAL A 109 -17.14 -19.30 11.60
C VAL A 109 -17.67 -20.15 12.76
N LEU A 110 -18.07 -19.52 13.88
CA LEU A 110 -18.58 -20.18 15.07
C LEU A 110 -20.01 -19.72 15.37
N PRO A 111 -20.92 -20.64 15.76
CA PRO A 111 -22.36 -20.38 15.88
C PRO A 111 -22.76 -19.56 17.13
N PHE A 112 -21.83 -18.93 17.84
CA PHE A 112 -22.15 -18.16 19.04
C PHE A 112 -22.20 -16.66 18.71
N SER A 113 -23.42 -16.13 18.73
CA SER A 113 -23.70 -14.70 18.84
C SER A 113 -23.49 -14.28 20.28
N VAL A 114 -22.33 -13.72 20.62
CA VAL A 114 -22.20 -12.91 21.85
C VAL A 114 -22.95 -11.61 21.60
N GLY A 115 -24.15 -11.52 22.20
CA GLY A 115 -25.02 -10.34 22.18
C GLY A 115 -24.47 -9.18 22.99
#